data_AF-A0A3M1WC00-F1
#
_entry.id   AF-A0A3M1WC00-F1
#
_cell.length_a   1.000
_cell.length_b   1.000
_cell.length_c   1.000
_cell.angle_alpha   90.00
_cell.angle_beta   90.00
_cell.angle_gamma   90.00
#
_symmetry.space_group_name_H-M   'P 1'
#
loop_
_entity.id
_entity.type
_entity.pdbx_description
1 polymer ?
#
loop_
_entity_poly.entity_id
_entity_poly.type
_entity_poly.pdbx_seq_one_letter_code
_entity_poly.pdbx_strand_id
1 'polypeptide(L)'
;HVALMDGEDPSLVDVAESAFRAARSRPVLRIHPALSAHWSDVPGWASVLDSFSSSAEEWGIEEWREALRELRSRLDDSDPRCRTVSDLLSLGFTVQAYPNGSGVVFAGRRRLPSVWFTPALDEGDDSLSRIDDRQPVPLDDHIEHVHDVLEEFLARLPLERWRSALEAAVLLHDIGKADERFQALLLGQDRTTSWLHAGMSGRARPLAKSEGLPLSPGERALAGRRAGVPQGFRHEMLSLQLAECAEESPLPSDEWARDLALHLVSAHHGHARPFAPVALDRDPPRVEVEIRPAGRVIKAALEGRWRCTHPPHRPNSGIAERFWRLVRQHGWWGLAYLEAVVRLADQLASARESSCAYSRSAGAASSEDDGVQS
;
A
#
# COMPACT_ATOMS: atom_id res chain seq x y z
N HIS A 1 -14.32 -15.38 1.48
CA HIS A 1 -15.41 -14.72 0.73
C HIS A 1 -16.46 -14.25 1.71
N VAL A 2 -16.48 -12.95 2.01
CA VAL A 2 -17.74 -12.33 2.46
C VAL A 2 -18.51 -12.12 1.16
N ALA A 3 -19.24 -13.15 0.74
CA ALA A 3 -20.22 -12.95 -0.31
C ALA A 3 -21.33 -12.12 0.34
N LEU A 4 -21.40 -10.83 0.02
CA LEU A 4 -22.65 -10.11 0.17
C LEU A 4 -23.70 -10.95 -0.56
N MET A 5 -24.74 -11.38 0.13
CA MET A 5 -25.85 -12.08 -0.51
C MET A 5 -26.39 -11.13 -1.60
N ASP A 6 -26.65 -11.64 -2.80
CA ASP A 6 -27.17 -10.84 -3.91
C ASP A 6 -28.36 -10.00 -3.43
N GLY A 7 -28.18 -8.67 -3.37
CA GLY A 7 -29.22 -7.71 -2.98
C GLY A 7 -29.04 -6.98 -1.63
N GLU A 8 -28.03 -7.30 -0.82
CA GLU A 8 -27.71 -6.46 0.35
C GLU A 8 -27.00 -5.18 -0.08
N ASP A 9 -27.55 -4.02 0.30
CA ASP A 9 -26.90 -2.73 0.09
C ASP A 9 -25.58 -2.71 0.89
N PRO A 10 -24.41 -2.61 0.22
CA PRO A 10 -23.11 -2.64 0.89
C PRO A 10 -22.92 -1.49 1.90
N SER A 11 -23.72 -0.43 1.83
CA SER A 11 -23.72 0.64 2.84
C SER A 11 -24.34 0.22 4.18
N LEU A 12 -25.08 -0.89 4.20
CA LEU A 12 -25.71 -1.47 5.38
C LEU A 12 -24.85 -2.49 6.11
N VAL A 13 -23.66 -2.83 5.60
CA VAL A 13 -22.81 -3.89 6.17
C VAL A 13 -21.41 -3.35 6.48
N ASP A 14 -21.02 -3.44 7.74
CA ASP A 14 -19.62 -3.21 8.12
C ASP A 14 -18.74 -4.44 7.81
N VAL A 15 -18.15 -4.45 6.62
CA VAL A 15 -17.20 -5.50 6.19
C VAL A 15 -15.97 -5.63 7.09
N ALA A 16 -15.61 -4.57 7.84
CA ALA A 16 -14.45 -4.62 8.74
C ALA A 16 -14.68 -5.61 9.89
N GLU A 17 -15.92 -5.77 10.37
CA GLU A 17 -16.23 -6.74 11.42
C GLU A 17 -15.93 -8.17 10.97
N SER A 18 -16.46 -8.52 9.80
CA SER A 18 -16.28 -9.84 9.19
C SER A 18 -14.80 -10.10 8.85
N ALA A 19 -14.13 -9.12 8.25
CA ALA A 19 -12.72 -9.23 7.88
C ALA A 19 -11.81 -9.39 9.11
N PHE A 20 -12.04 -8.61 10.18
CA PHE A 20 -11.23 -8.69 11.41
C PHE A 20 -11.49 -9.99 12.17
N ARG A 21 -12.75 -10.45 12.22
CA ARG A 21 -13.10 -11.76 12.78
C ARG A 21 -12.39 -12.87 12.01
N ALA A 22 -12.39 -12.85 10.68
CA ALA A 22 -11.69 -13.85 9.87
C ALA A 22 -10.17 -13.81 10.07
N ALA A 23 -9.56 -12.62 10.02
CA ALA A 23 -8.10 -12.47 10.02
C ALA A 23 -7.46 -12.62 11.41
N ARG A 24 -8.15 -12.20 12.49
CA ARG A 24 -7.60 -12.15 13.85
C ARG A 24 -8.34 -13.03 14.84
N SER A 25 -9.46 -13.63 14.43
CA SER A 25 -10.36 -14.38 15.32
C SER A 25 -10.76 -13.54 16.53
N ARG A 26 -11.12 -12.27 16.33
CA ARG A 26 -11.52 -11.34 17.40
C ARG A 26 -12.74 -10.53 16.96
N PRO A 27 -13.65 -10.16 17.88
CA PRO A 27 -14.70 -9.21 17.57
C PRO A 27 -14.10 -7.80 17.43
N VAL A 28 -14.63 -7.03 16.50
CA VAL A 28 -14.41 -5.59 16.40
C VAL A 28 -15.76 -4.93 16.16
N LEU A 29 -15.98 -3.77 16.75
CA LEU A 29 -17.18 -2.96 16.58
C LEU A 29 -16.74 -1.52 16.31
N ARG A 30 -17.29 -0.89 15.28
CA ARG A 30 -16.99 0.49 14.92
C ARG A 30 -18.21 1.38 15.11
N ILE A 31 -18.03 2.44 15.89
CA ILE A 31 -19.03 3.47 16.13
C ILE A 31 -18.53 4.73 15.43
N HIS A 32 -19.10 5.05 14.26
CA HIS A 32 -18.60 6.11 13.40
C HIS A 32 -19.69 6.68 12.47
N PRO A 33 -19.68 7.99 12.13
CA PRO A 33 -20.70 8.63 11.29
C PRO A 33 -20.84 8.00 9.91
N ALA A 34 -19.74 7.52 9.31
CA ALA A 34 -19.77 6.83 8.02
C ALA A 34 -20.56 5.51 8.04
N LEU A 35 -20.85 4.95 9.21
CA LEU A 35 -21.66 3.75 9.39
C LEU A 35 -23.11 4.09 9.75
N SER A 36 -23.57 5.33 9.59
CA SER A 36 -24.93 5.71 9.98
C SER A 36 -26.02 4.91 9.26
N ALA A 37 -25.78 4.50 8.01
CA ALA A 37 -26.70 3.60 7.29
C ALA A 37 -26.73 2.20 7.95
N HIS A 38 -25.56 1.65 8.28
CA HIS A 38 -25.41 0.39 9.01
C HIS A 38 -26.07 0.40 10.40
N TRP A 39 -26.26 1.57 11.01
CA TRP A 39 -26.89 1.74 12.33
C TRP A 39 -28.29 2.39 12.29
N SER A 40 -28.86 2.57 11.09
CA SER A 40 -30.05 3.40 10.87
C SER A 40 -31.33 2.87 11.53
N ASP A 41 -31.39 1.57 11.78
CA ASP A 41 -32.48 0.86 12.42
C ASP A 41 -32.37 0.84 13.95
N VAL A 42 -31.25 1.29 14.53
CA VAL A 42 -31.05 1.35 15.98
C VAL A 42 -31.65 2.64 16.57
N PRO A 43 -32.64 2.55 17.48
CA PRO A 43 -33.25 3.72 18.07
C PRO A 43 -32.25 4.60 18.82
N GLY A 44 -32.28 5.90 18.52
CA GLY A 44 -31.41 6.88 19.17
C GLY A 44 -29.93 6.77 18.80
N TRP A 45 -29.59 6.14 17.66
CA TRP A 45 -28.21 6.00 17.18
C TRP A 45 -27.42 7.31 17.23
N ALA A 46 -28.00 8.44 16.79
CA ALA A 46 -27.30 9.73 16.80
C ALA A 46 -26.82 10.12 18.20
N SER A 47 -27.62 9.84 19.24
CA SER A 47 -27.24 10.10 20.63
C SER A 47 -26.18 9.12 21.14
N VAL A 48 -26.22 7.86 20.70
CA VAL A 48 -25.14 6.88 21.00
C VAL A 48 -23.83 7.34 20.38
N LEU A 49 -23.85 7.71 19.10
CA LEU A 49 -22.67 8.17 18.39
C LEU A 49 -22.05 9.42 19.03
N ASP A 50 -22.88 10.41 19.36
CA ASP A 50 -22.45 11.64 20.03
C ASP A 50 -21.82 11.34 21.40
N SER A 51 -22.51 10.58 22.23
CA SER A 51 -22.02 10.18 23.56
C SER A 51 -20.69 9.42 23.49
N PHE A 52 -20.55 8.49 22.55
CA PHE A 52 -19.32 7.69 22.39
C PHE A 52 -18.16 8.54 21.84
N SER A 53 -18.44 9.49 20.96
CA SER A 53 -17.39 10.32 20.36
C SER A 53 -16.88 11.38 21.33
N SER A 54 -17.78 12.05 22.06
CA SER A 54 -17.42 13.08 23.04
C SER A 54 -16.69 12.52 24.26
N SER A 55 -16.94 11.26 24.62
CA SER A 55 -16.43 10.67 25.86
C SER A 55 -15.20 9.78 25.67
N ALA A 56 -14.70 9.68 24.43
CA ALA A 56 -13.67 8.74 24.01
C ALA A 56 -12.38 8.77 24.86
N GLU A 57 -12.02 9.95 25.41
CA GLU A 57 -10.81 10.17 26.20
C GLU A 57 -11.06 10.25 27.71
N GLU A 58 -12.32 10.41 28.13
CA GLU A 58 -12.68 10.68 29.53
C GLU A 58 -13.22 9.44 30.25
N TRP A 59 -13.92 8.56 29.54
CA TRP A 59 -14.57 7.40 30.15
C TRP A 59 -13.60 6.28 30.54
N GLY A 60 -13.79 5.78 31.75
CA GLY A 60 -13.21 4.54 32.24
C GLY A 60 -13.86 3.29 31.62
N ILE A 61 -13.22 2.14 31.80
CA ILE A 61 -13.66 0.88 31.18
C ILE A 61 -15.06 0.42 31.61
N GLU A 62 -15.49 0.72 32.84
CA GLU A 62 -16.83 0.36 33.33
C GLU A 62 -17.94 1.23 32.71
N GLU A 63 -17.66 2.50 32.45
CA GLU A 63 -18.59 3.40 31.74
C GLU A 63 -18.77 2.91 30.30
N TRP A 64 -17.68 2.54 29.62
CA TRP A 64 -17.76 1.89 28.31
C TRP A 64 -18.55 0.58 28.33
N ARG A 65 -18.40 -0.22 29.38
CA ARG A 65 -19.18 -1.47 29.52
C ARG A 65 -20.66 -1.18 29.66
N GLU A 66 -21.04 -0.18 30.44
CA GLU A 66 -22.44 0.20 30.62
C GLU A 66 -23.04 0.73 29.33
N ALA A 67 -22.32 1.61 28.62
CA ALA A 67 -22.74 2.12 27.32
C ALA A 67 -22.91 0.98 26.28
N LEU A 68 -22.04 -0.02 26.27
CA LEU A 68 -22.21 -1.20 25.42
C LEU A 68 -23.37 -2.10 25.84
N ARG A 69 -23.67 -2.22 27.15
CA ARG A 69 -24.88 -2.95 27.62
C ARG A 69 -26.14 -2.23 27.18
N GLU A 70 -26.16 -0.90 27.27
CA GLU A 70 -27.26 -0.09 26.79
C GLU A 70 -27.43 -0.28 25.27
N LEU A 71 -26.36 -0.17 24.49
CA LEU A 71 -26.41 -0.42 23.04
C LEU A 71 -26.94 -1.82 22.73
N ARG A 72 -26.46 -2.84 23.45
CA ARG A 72 -26.95 -4.22 23.30
C ARG A 72 -28.46 -4.32 23.54
N SER A 73 -29.00 -3.63 24.55
CA SER A 73 -30.44 -3.66 24.88
C SER A 73 -31.34 -3.06 23.78
N ARG A 74 -30.75 -2.29 22.85
CA ARG A 74 -31.42 -1.69 21.70
C ARG A 74 -31.37 -2.57 20.44
N LEU A 75 -30.69 -3.73 20.51
CA LEU A 75 -30.51 -4.66 19.39
C LEU A 75 -31.30 -5.94 19.65
N ASP A 76 -31.92 -6.48 18.60
CA ASP A 76 -32.59 -7.78 18.66
C ASP A 76 -31.58 -8.94 18.76
N ASP A 77 -31.95 -10.03 19.43
CA ASP A 77 -31.07 -11.20 19.61
C ASP A 77 -30.71 -11.90 18.27
N SER A 78 -31.54 -11.73 17.23
CA SER A 78 -31.27 -12.26 15.88
C SER A 78 -30.26 -11.40 15.10
N ASP A 79 -29.94 -10.20 15.59
CA ASP A 79 -29.06 -9.26 14.92
C ASP A 79 -27.58 -9.70 15.03
N PRO A 80 -26.83 -9.78 13.91
CA PRO A 80 -25.39 -10.04 13.95
C PRO A 80 -24.59 -9.08 14.86
N ARG A 81 -25.00 -7.81 14.94
CA ARG A 81 -24.36 -6.78 15.79
C ARG A 81 -24.54 -7.09 17.27
N CYS A 82 -25.69 -7.66 17.66
CA CYS A 82 -25.94 -8.09 19.05
C CYS A 82 -24.92 -9.13 19.50
N ARG A 83 -24.57 -10.08 18.61
CA ARG A 83 -23.50 -11.06 18.86
C ARG A 83 -22.14 -10.38 19.02
N THR A 84 -21.77 -9.44 18.14
CA THR A 84 -20.50 -8.69 18.25
C THR A 84 -20.39 -7.96 19.59
N VAL A 85 -21.43 -7.24 20.02
CA VAL A 85 -21.45 -6.52 21.30
C VAL A 85 -21.37 -7.50 22.49
N SER A 86 -22.09 -8.62 22.42
CA SER A 86 -22.06 -9.67 23.45
C SER A 86 -20.68 -10.33 23.57
N ASP A 87 -20.01 -10.59 22.45
CA ASP A 87 -18.65 -11.11 22.40
C ASP A 87 -17.67 -10.11 23.02
N LEU A 88 -17.79 -8.81 22.74
CA LEU A 88 -16.95 -7.78 23.37
C LEU A 88 -17.14 -7.72 24.88
N LEU A 89 -18.38 -7.70 25.36
CA LEU A 89 -18.70 -7.67 26.80
C LEU A 89 -18.17 -8.90 27.54
N SER A 90 -18.29 -10.09 26.94
CA SER A 90 -17.85 -11.35 27.55
C SER A 90 -16.34 -11.57 27.49
N LEU A 91 -15.71 -11.26 26.35
CA LEU A 91 -14.27 -11.47 26.13
C LEU A 91 -13.41 -10.32 26.65
N GLY A 92 -14.02 -9.18 26.95
CA GLY A 92 -13.34 -7.94 27.28
C GLY A 92 -12.79 -7.25 26.03
N PHE A 93 -12.66 -5.92 26.09
CA PHE A 93 -12.31 -5.10 24.95
C PHE A 93 -11.29 -4.00 25.29
N THR A 94 -10.73 -3.41 24.25
CA THR A 94 -10.02 -2.13 24.27
C THR A 94 -10.82 -1.15 23.43
N VAL A 95 -10.81 0.12 23.82
CA VAL A 95 -11.45 1.22 23.08
C VAL A 95 -10.37 2.12 22.52
N GLN A 96 -10.53 2.57 21.28
CA GLN A 96 -9.65 3.54 20.66
C GLN A 96 -10.47 4.58 19.90
N ALA A 97 -10.24 5.86 20.20
CA ALA A 97 -10.84 6.99 19.49
C ALA A 97 -10.24 7.14 18.09
N TYR A 98 -11.06 7.38 17.08
CA TYR A 98 -10.58 7.67 15.72
C TYR A 98 -9.61 8.87 15.73
N PRO A 99 -8.62 8.93 14.81
CA PRO A 99 -7.57 9.96 14.83
C PRO A 99 -8.07 11.42 14.76
N ASN A 100 -9.26 11.61 14.20
CA ASN A 100 -9.95 12.89 14.05
C ASN A 100 -11.07 13.09 15.10
N GLY A 101 -11.20 12.18 16.07
CA GLY A 101 -12.21 12.24 17.12
C GLY A 101 -13.65 11.91 16.66
N SER A 102 -13.86 11.48 15.41
CA SER A 102 -15.22 11.32 14.87
C SER A 102 -15.95 10.07 15.36
N GLY A 103 -15.33 9.22 16.17
CA GLY A 103 -15.92 7.98 16.63
C GLY A 103 -14.96 7.12 17.42
N VAL A 104 -15.37 5.88 17.71
CA VAL A 104 -14.58 4.93 18.51
C VAL A 104 -14.61 3.52 17.93
N VAL A 105 -13.60 2.75 18.30
CA VAL A 105 -13.41 1.36 17.87
C VAL A 105 -13.25 0.48 19.10
N PHE A 106 -14.10 -0.53 19.21
CA PHE A 106 -13.95 -1.57 20.22
C PHE A 106 -13.28 -2.78 19.59
N ALA A 107 -12.18 -3.26 20.17
CA ALA A 107 -11.51 -4.47 19.74
C ALA A 107 -11.44 -5.48 20.88
N GLY A 108 -11.81 -6.73 20.61
CA GLY A 108 -11.76 -7.81 21.60
C GLY A 108 -10.33 -8.10 22.08
N ARG A 109 -10.15 -8.26 23.40
CA ARG A 109 -8.86 -8.63 24.02
C ARG A 109 -8.52 -10.11 23.81
N ARG A 110 -9.53 -10.97 23.87
CA ARG A 110 -9.38 -12.43 23.71
C ARG A 110 -9.87 -12.87 22.35
N ARG A 111 -9.26 -13.94 21.84
CA ARG A 111 -9.67 -14.56 20.58
C ARG A 111 -10.97 -15.32 20.78
N LEU A 112 -11.84 -15.25 19.79
CA LEU A 112 -12.96 -16.15 19.58
C LEU A 112 -12.43 -17.55 19.30
N PRO A 113 -13.17 -18.60 19.71
CA PRO A 113 -12.90 -19.94 19.23
C PRO A 113 -13.05 -19.94 17.70
N SER A 114 -11.93 -20.10 16.99
CA SER A 114 -11.86 -20.13 15.53
C SER A 114 -11.13 -21.39 15.07
N VAL A 115 -11.62 -21.97 13.98
CA VAL A 115 -11.12 -23.19 13.35
C VAL A 115 -10.22 -22.88 12.14
N TRP A 116 -9.99 -21.60 11.83
CA TRP A 116 -9.37 -21.17 10.57
C TRP A 116 -8.19 -20.23 10.82
N PHE A 117 -7.05 -20.60 10.24
CA PHE A 117 -5.81 -19.85 10.27
C PHE A 117 -5.70 -19.07 8.95
N THR A 118 -5.71 -17.75 9.02
CA THR A 118 -5.23 -16.94 7.89
C THR A 118 -3.74 -17.23 7.74
N PRO A 119 -3.24 -17.48 6.51
CA PRO A 119 -1.80 -17.54 6.26
C PRO A 119 -1.13 -16.26 6.78
N ALA A 120 0.16 -16.35 7.14
CA ALA A 120 0.93 -15.18 7.54
C ALA A 120 0.74 -14.09 6.48
N LEU A 121 0.18 -12.94 6.88
CA LEU A 121 0.14 -11.76 6.05
C LEU A 121 1.59 -11.37 5.79
N ASP A 122 1.95 -11.28 4.52
CA ASP A 122 3.25 -10.81 4.06
C ASP A 122 3.65 -9.53 4.83
N GLU A 123 4.70 -9.64 5.64
CA GLU A 123 5.16 -8.62 6.61
C GLU A 123 5.87 -7.43 5.95
N GLY A 124 5.81 -7.30 4.62
CA GLY A 124 6.55 -6.28 3.89
C GLY A 124 8.05 -6.58 3.83
N ASP A 125 8.45 -7.80 4.20
CA ASP A 125 9.77 -8.29 3.81
C ASP A 125 9.74 -8.44 2.30
N ASP A 126 10.70 -7.78 1.65
CA ASP A 126 10.87 -7.76 0.21
C ASP A 126 11.27 -9.18 -0.19
N SER A 127 10.26 -10.06 -0.25
CA SER A 127 10.33 -11.34 -0.90
C SER A 127 10.39 -11.02 -2.38
N LEU A 128 11.55 -10.49 -2.78
CA LEU A 128 11.85 -9.99 -4.11
C LEU A 128 11.17 -10.90 -5.12
N SER A 129 10.29 -10.29 -5.91
CA SER A 129 9.26 -10.97 -6.68
C SER A 129 9.89 -12.11 -7.50
N ARG A 130 9.61 -13.35 -7.08
CA ARG A 130 10.16 -14.55 -7.70
C ARG A 130 9.47 -14.73 -9.05
N ILE A 131 10.21 -14.56 -10.13
CA ILE A 131 9.78 -14.99 -11.47
C ILE A 131 10.23 -16.46 -11.62
N ASP A 132 9.31 -17.33 -12.02
CA ASP A 132 9.59 -18.75 -12.36
C ASP A 132 10.01 -18.90 -13.85
N ASP A 133 9.93 -17.80 -14.61
CA ASP A 133 10.22 -17.70 -16.04
C ASP A 133 11.35 -16.70 -16.39
N ARG A 134 11.97 -16.90 -17.56
CA ARG A 134 13.37 -16.56 -17.88
C ARG A 134 13.63 -15.18 -18.51
N GLN A 135 12.68 -14.24 -18.49
CA GLN A 135 12.87 -12.94 -19.16
C GLN A 135 12.89 -11.75 -18.20
N PRO A 136 13.93 -10.89 -18.25
CA PRO A 136 13.97 -9.67 -17.45
C PRO A 136 12.87 -8.70 -17.88
N VAL A 137 12.19 -8.10 -16.92
CA VAL A 137 11.10 -7.13 -17.17
C VAL A 137 11.66 -5.71 -17.05
N PRO A 138 11.60 -4.89 -18.12
CA PRO A 138 11.99 -3.48 -18.06
C PRO A 138 11.10 -2.69 -17.09
N LEU A 139 11.70 -1.67 -16.46
CA LEU A 139 11.08 -0.90 -15.38
C LEU A 139 9.82 -0.14 -15.83
N ASP A 140 9.89 0.51 -16.99
CA ASP A 140 8.77 1.21 -17.59
C ASP A 140 7.65 0.28 -18.05
N ASP A 141 7.98 -0.93 -18.51
CA ASP A 141 6.99 -1.95 -18.89
C ASP A 141 6.24 -2.47 -17.65
N HIS A 142 6.96 -2.70 -16.55
CA HIS A 142 6.35 -3.08 -15.29
C HIS A 142 5.46 -1.97 -14.73
N ILE A 143 5.94 -0.72 -14.68
CA ILE A 143 5.16 0.41 -14.18
C ILE A 143 3.89 0.62 -15.01
N GLU A 144 3.96 0.47 -16.34
CA GLU A 144 2.81 0.52 -17.23
C GLU A 144 1.80 -0.60 -16.91
N HIS A 145 2.26 -1.83 -16.67
CA HIS A 145 1.37 -2.93 -16.28
C HIS A 145 0.71 -2.71 -14.91
N VAL A 146 1.43 -2.17 -13.92
CA VAL A 146 0.84 -1.80 -12.62
C VAL A 146 -0.23 -0.72 -12.82
N HIS A 147 0.00 0.23 -13.73
CA HIS A 147 -0.97 1.25 -14.09
C HIS A 147 -2.23 0.65 -14.75
N ASP A 148 -2.07 -0.30 -15.67
CA ASP A 148 -3.19 -1.02 -16.28
C ASP A 148 -4.04 -1.77 -15.23
N VAL A 149 -3.39 -2.41 -14.25
CA VAL A 149 -4.08 -3.06 -13.12
C VAL A 149 -4.81 -2.03 -12.24
N LEU A 150 -4.22 -0.86 -12.01
CA LEU A 150 -4.89 0.21 -11.28
C LEU A 150 -6.16 0.68 -12.01
N GLU A 151 -6.14 0.79 -13.34
CA GLU A 151 -7.34 1.11 -14.12
C GLU A 151 -8.43 0.03 -13.97
N GLU A 152 -8.06 -1.25 -13.91
CA GLU A 152 -9.01 -2.32 -13.60
C GLU A 152 -9.65 -2.15 -12.22
N PHE A 153 -8.89 -1.68 -11.23
CA PHE A 153 -9.39 -1.40 -9.88
C PHE A 153 -10.29 -0.17 -9.86
N LEU A 154 -9.89 0.93 -10.51
CA LEU A 154 -10.67 2.17 -10.60
C LEU A 154 -12.02 1.96 -11.29
N ALA A 155 -12.09 1.05 -12.27
CA ALA A 155 -13.34 0.69 -12.95
C ALA A 155 -14.33 -0.08 -12.06
N ARG A 156 -13.87 -0.71 -10.97
CA ARG A 156 -14.66 -1.63 -10.13
C ARG A 156 -14.87 -1.15 -8.70
N LEU A 157 -14.03 -0.24 -8.24
CA LEU A 157 -14.00 0.26 -6.88
C LEU A 157 -14.29 1.76 -6.86
N PRO A 158 -14.93 2.30 -5.82
CA PRO A 158 -15.24 3.72 -5.69
C PRO A 158 -14.00 4.54 -5.30
N LEU A 159 -12.98 4.52 -6.16
CA LEU A 159 -11.65 5.09 -5.92
C LEU A 159 -11.40 6.40 -6.68
N GLU A 160 -12.38 6.86 -7.48
CA GLU A 160 -12.24 8.03 -8.37
C GLU A 160 -11.77 9.30 -7.64
N ARG A 161 -12.21 9.49 -6.40
CA ARG A 161 -11.78 10.61 -5.54
C ARG A 161 -10.26 10.69 -5.35
N TRP A 162 -9.56 9.56 -5.39
CA TRP A 162 -8.12 9.46 -5.17
C TRP A 162 -7.34 9.13 -6.44
N ARG A 163 -7.99 9.14 -7.62
CA ARG A 163 -7.40 8.76 -8.91
C ARG A 163 -6.02 9.39 -9.13
N SER A 164 -5.95 10.73 -9.04
CA SER A 164 -4.70 11.45 -9.32
C SER A 164 -3.55 11.06 -8.39
N ALA A 165 -3.83 10.79 -7.12
CA ALA A 165 -2.83 10.35 -6.16
C ALA A 165 -2.40 8.89 -6.40
N LEU A 166 -3.35 8.01 -6.72
CA LEU A 166 -3.11 6.60 -7.02
C LEU A 166 -2.30 6.43 -8.31
N GLU A 167 -2.68 7.12 -9.39
CA GLU A 167 -1.95 7.13 -10.66
C GLU A 167 -0.51 7.61 -10.45
N ALA A 168 -0.33 8.75 -9.79
CA ALA A 168 1.00 9.28 -9.50
C ALA A 168 1.83 8.29 -8.66
N ALA A 169 1.22 7.66 -7.64
CA ALA A 169 1.91 6.69 -6.81
C ALA A 169 2.37 5.47 -7.61
N VAL A 170 1.51 4.89 -8.43
CA VAL A 170 1.85 3.74 -9.28
C VAL A 170 2.95 4.09 -10.28
N LEU A 171 2.88 5.26 -10.91
CA LEU A 171 3.89 5.69 -11.88
C LEU A 171 5.28 5.94 -11.24
N LEU A 172 5.32 6.21 -9.94
CA LEU A 172 6.53 6.61 -9.22
C LEU A 172 7.07 5.55 -8.25
N HIS A 173 6.28 4.52 -7.87
CA HIS A 173 6.63 3.64 -6.73
C HIS A 173 7.99 2.97 -6.89
N ASP A 174 8.37 2.64 -8.12
CA ASP A 174 9.49 1.77 -8.44
C ASP A 174 10.69 2.47 -9.08
N ILE A 175 10.63 3.78 -9.31
CA ILE A 175 11.71 4.53 -9.99
C ILE A 175 13.03 4.52 -9.21
N GLY A 176 12.99 4.28 -7.90
CA GLY A 176 14.15 4.07 -7.05
C GLY A 176 14.93 2.79 -7.36
N LYS A 177 14.36 1.86 -8.13
CA LYS A 177 15.11 0.71 -8.66
C LYS A 177 16.21 1.12 -9.63
N ALA A 178 16.20 2.36 -10.14
CA ALA A 178 17.24 2.90 -11.02
C ALA A 178 18.61 3.13 -10.33
N ASP A 179 18.75 2.96 -9.01
CA ASP A 179 20.08 2.96 -8.36
C ASP A 179 20.93 1.83 -8.97
N GLU A 180 22.10 2.16 -9.52
CA GLU A 180 22.99 1.20 -10.18
C GLU A 180 23.38 0.02 -9.29
N ARG A 181 23.41 0.22 -7.97
CA ARG A 181 23.71 -0.83 -6.99
C ARG A 181 22.52 -1.76 -6.84
N PHE A 182 21.31 -1.22 -6.88
CA PHE A 182 20.09 -2.02 -6.89
C PHE A 182 19.94 -2.81 -8.19
N GLN A 183 20.28 -2.22 -9.34
CA GLN A 183 20.32 -2.93 -10.62
C GLN A 183 21.35 -4.08 -10.61
N ALA A 184 22.54 -3.86 -10.05
CA ALA A 184 23.53 -4.92 -9.87
C ALA A 184 23.02 -6.04 -8.94
N LEU A 185 22.31 -5.68 -7.87
CA LEU A 185 21.68 -6.65 -6.96
C LEU A 185 20.62 -7.49 -7.67
N LEU A 186 19.74 -6.88 -8.47
CA LEU A 186 18.74 -7.58 -9.28
C LEU A 186 19.43 -8.59 -10.20
N LEU A 187 20.49 -8.18 -10.90
CA LEU A 187 21.23 -9.04 -11.83
C LEU A 187 22.08 -10.13 -11.14
N GLY A 188 22.17 -10.13 -9.80
CA GLY A 188 23.05 -11.02 -9.06
C GLY A 188 24.55 -10.76 -9.32
N GLN A 189 24.90 -9.57 -9.78
CA GLN A 189 26.25 -9.17 -10.22
C GLN A 189 26.88 -8.16 -9.27
N ASP A 190 28.20 -7.95 -9.39
CA ASP A 190 28.83 -6.75 -8.83
C ASP A 190 28.60 -5.53 -9.73
N ARG A 191 28.85 -4.33 -9.18
CA ARG A 191 28.62 -3.05 -9.88
C ARG A 191 29.37 -2.96 -11.21
N THR A 192 30.62 -3.43 -11.25
CA THR A 192 31.47 -3.30 -12.44
C THR A 192 30.95 -4.21 -13.55
N THR A 193 30.60 -5.45 -13.24
CA THR A 193 29.99 -6.37 -14.22
C THR A 193 28.65 -5.87 -14.72
N SER A 194 27.79 -5.36 -13.83
CA SER A 194 26.49 -4.79 -14.21
C SER A 194 26.65 -3.58 -15.14
N TRP A 195 27.62 -2.70 -14.87
CA TRP A 195 27.88 -1.52 -15.69
C TRP A 195 28.40 -1.89 -17.08
N LEU A 196 29.31 -2.87 -17.17
CA LEU A 196 29.82 -3.39 -18.45
C LEU A 196 28.69 -4.00 -19.28
N HIS A 197 27.79 -4.77 -18.64
CA HIS A 197 26.64 -5.34 -19.32
C HIS A 197 25.72 -4.25 -19.89
N ALA A 198 25.40 -3.21 -19.09
CA ALA A 198 24.60 -2.08 -19.55
C ALA A 198 25.25 -1.28 -20.70
N GLY A 199 26.58 -1.12 -20.65
CA GLY A 199 27.36 -0.46 -21.70
C GLY A 199 27.43 -1.24 -23.01
N MET A 200 27.48 -2.57 -22.95
CA MET A 200 27.50 -3.45 -24.13
C MET A 200 26.13 -3.57 -24.80
N SER A 201 25.05 -3.47 -24.03
CA SER A 201 23.68 -3.58 -24.56
C SER A 201 23.12 -2.29 -25.17
N GLY A 202 23.82 -1.15 -25.05
CA GLY A 202 23.40 0.15 -25.59
C GLY A 202 22.14 0.69 -24.91
N ARG A 203 22.29 1.61 -23.94
CA ARG A 203 21.18 2.15 -23.11
C ARG A 203 20.27 1.04 -22.58
N ALA A 204 20.81 0.17 -21.74
CA ALA A 204 19.99 -0.80 -21.02
C ALA A 204 18.89 -0.08 -20.23
N ARG A 205 17.63 -0.33 -20.58
CA ARG A 205 16.47 0.11 -19.81
C ARG A 205 16.60 -0.47 -18.39
N PRO A 206 16.44 0.33 -17.33
CA PRO A 206 16.45 -0.20 -15.97
C PRO A 206 15.49 -1.38 -15.85
N LEU A 207 15.83 -2.39 -15.07
CA LEU A 207 14.99 -3.56 -14.85
C LEU A 207 14.13 -3.34 -13.61
N ALA A 208 12.86 -3.77 -13.69
CA ALA A 208 12.03 -3.94 -12.51
C ALA A 208 12.42 -5.20 -11.73
N LYS A 209 12.80 -6.26 -12.47
CA LYS A 209 13.09 -7.62 -11.97
C LYS A 209 14.06 -8.36 -12.89
N SER A 210 14.82 -9.30 -12.35
CA SER A 210 15.65 -10.25 -13.12
C SER A 210 15.82 -11.59 -12.42
N GLU A 211 16.44 -12.54 -13.12
CA GLU A 211 16.57 -13.95 -12.72
C GLU A 211 17.27 -14.17 -11.37
N GLY A 212 16.85 -15.21 -10.63
CA GLY A 212 17.75 -15.93 -9.71
C GLY A 212 18.09 -15.24 -8.39
N LEU A 213 17.12 -14.59 -7.73
CA LEU A 213 17.37 -13.88 -6.48
C LEU A 213 17.73 -14.82 -5.30
N PRO A 214 18.61 -14.39 -4.37
CA PRO A 214 19.07 -15.24 -3.28
C PRO A 214 17.96 -15.64 -2.30
N LEU A 215 17.90 -16.93 -1.95
CA LEU A 215 16.76 -17.51 -1.25
C LEU A 215 16.83 -17.31 0.28
N SER A 216 18.03 -17.33 0.88
CA SER A 216 18.20 -17.11 2.31
C SER A 216 18.53 -15.65 2.67
N PRO A 217 18.19 -15.19 3.89
CA PRO A 217 18.59 -13.87 4.38
C PRO A 217 20.10 -13.62 4.33
N GLY A 218 20.91 -14.67 4.58
CA GLY A 218 22.37 -14.59 4.54
C GLY A 218 22.91 -14.37 3.12
N GLU A 219 22.35 -15.07 2.13
CA GLU A 219 22.74 -14.90 0.73
C GLU A 219 22.28 -13.53 0.19
N ARG A 220 21.10 -13.05 0.58
CA ARG A 220 20.63 -11.68 0.25
C ARG A 220 21.57 -10.63 0.81
N ALA A 221 21.97 -10.75 2.07
CA ALA A 221 22.93 -9.84 2.68
C ALA A 221 24.30 -9.86 1.98
N LEU A 222 24.75 -11.04 1.53
CA LEU A 222 26.00 -11.17 0.78
C LEU A 222 25.91 -10.55 -0.62
N ALA A 223 24.82 -10.80 -1.35
CA ALA A 223 24.55 -10.20 -2.65
C ALA A 223 24.46 -8.67 -2.55
N GLY A 224 23.74 -8.15 -1.55
CA GLY A 224 23.68 -6.71 -1.27
C GLY A 224 25.06 -6.10 -1.04
N ARG A 225 25.92 -6.76 -0.26
CA ARG A 225 27.31 -6.32 -0.06
C ARG A 225 28.13 -6.33 -1.35
N ARG A 226 27.98 -7.35 -2.22
CA ARG A 226 28.66 -7.42 -3.53
C ARG A 226 28.21 -6.33 -4.48
N ALA A 227 26.91 -6.05 -4.50
CA ALA A 227 26.30 -4.99 -5.29
C ALA A 227 26.55 -3.58 -4.71
N GLY A 228 27.05 -3.48 -3.47
CA GLY A 228 27.31 -2.21 -2.78
C GLY A 228 26.07 -1.55 -2.20
N VAL A 229 24.94 -2.25 -2.12
CA VAL A 229 23.69 -1.75 -1.54
C VAL A 229 23.85 -1.64 -0.02
N PRO A 230 23.60 -0.47 0.59
CA PRO A 230 23.76 -0.30 2.02
C PRO A 230 22.72 -1.13 2.80
N GLN A 231 23.09 -1.59 3.99
CA GLN A 231 22.14 -2.29 4.86
C GLN A 231 20.96 -1.37 5.18
N GLY A 232 19.74 -1.92 5.07
CA GLY A 232 18.51 -1.16 5.29
C GLY A 232 18.08 -0.30 4.10
N PHE A 233 18.83 -0.31 2.98
CA PHE A 233 18.39 0.33 1.74
C PHE A 233 17.05 -0.24 1.28
N ARG A 234 16.19 0.66 0.81
CA ARG A 234 14.82 0.39 0.37
C ARG A 234 14.57 1.22 -0.89
N HIS A 235 14.20 0.58 -2.00
CA HIS A 235 14.04 1.27 -3.27
C HIS A 235 12.87 2.27 -3.22
N GLU A 236 11.82 1.97 -2.46
CA GLU A 236 10.68 2.84 -2.22
C GLU A 236 11.04 4.17 -1.56
N MET A 237 12.11 4.20 -0.74
CA MET A 237 12.59 5.43 -0.10
C MET A 237 13.36 6.29 -1.10
N LEU A 238 14.09 5.67 -2.02
CA LEU A 238 14.74 6.39 -3.12
C LEU A 238 13.70 6.85 -4.15
N SER A 239 12.67 6.06 -4.43
CA SER A 239 11.52 6.47 -5.26
C SER A 239 10.85 7.71 -4.70
N LEU A 240 10.65 7.78 -3.38
CA LEU A 240 10.14 8.99 -2.71
C LEU A 240 11.05 10.20 -2.98
N GLN A 241 12.36 10.07 -2.73
CA GLN A 241 13.30 11.18 -2.93
C GLN A 241 13.37 11.63 -4.41
N LEU A 242 13.33 10.69 -5.36
CA LEU A 242 13.27 11.00 -6.79
C LEU A 242 11.96 11.69 -7.16
N ALA A 243 10.83 11.25 -6.63
CA ALA A 243 9.53 11.86 -6.85
C ALA A 243 9.47 13.32 -6.34
N GLU A 244 10.07 13.59 -5.19
CA GLU A 244 10.15 14.94 -4.61
C GLU A 244 11.03 15.90 -5.43
N CYS A 245 12.02 15.38 -6.17
CA CYS A 245 12.97 16.16 -6.98
C CYS A 245 12.77 16.02 -8.50
N ALA A 246 11.71 15.36 -8.96
CA ALA A 246 11.47 15.12 -10.38
C ALA A 246 11.22 16.43 -11.15
N GLU A 247 11.91 16.60 -12.28
CA GLU A 247 11.74 17.73 -13.20
C GLU A 247 10.38 17.62 -13.92
N GLU A 248 10.07 16.41 -14.38
CA GLU A 248 8.79 16.05 -14.99
C GLU A 248 8.17 14.95 -14.13
N SER A 249 7.14 15.32 -13.37
CA SER A 249 6.53 14.47 -12.36
C SER A 249 5.02 14.36 -12.58
N PRO A 250 4.43 13.15 -12.47
CA PRO A 250 2.98 12.97 -12.47
C PRO A 250 2.33 13.39 -11.14
N LEU A 251 3.09 13.91 -10.18
CA LEU A 251 2.54 14.35 -8.89
C LEU A 251 1.48 15.45 -9.09
N PRO A 252 0.31 15.31 -8.44
CA PRO A 252 -0.75 16.29 -8.56
C PRO A 252 -0.36 17.62 -7.90
N SER A 253 -0.97 18.72 -8.38
CA SER A 253 -0.76 20.07 -7.82
C SER A 253 -1.52 20.30 -6.51
N ASP A 254 -2.60 19.56 -6.28
CA ASP A 254 -3.32 19.59 -5.01
C ASP A 254 -2.45 18.99 -3.90
N GLU A 255 -2.27 19.73 -2.80
CA GLU A 255 -1.36 19.38 -1.72
C GLU A 255 -1.74 18.05 -1.05
N TRP A 256 -3.04 17.79 -0.86
CA TRP A 256 -3.52 16.56 -0.24
C TRP A 256 -3.31 15.35 -1.13
N ALA A 257 -3.64 15.46 -2.42
CA ALA A 257 -3.39 14.40 -3.39
C ALA A 257 -1.88 14.15 -3.56
N ARG A 258 -1.06 15.20 -3.49
CA ARG A 258 0.42 15.09 -3.57
C ARG A 258 0.98 14.36 -2.36
N ASP A 259 0.57 14.75 -1.15
CA ASP A 259 0.97 14.08 0.09
C ASP A 259 0.53 12.61 0.07
N LEU A 260 -0.69 12.32 -0.37
CA LEU A 260 -1.16 10.95 -0.50
C LEU A 260 -0.29 10.15 -1.50
N ALA A 261 0.01 10.70 -2.69
CA ALA A 261 0.84 10.04 -3.69
C ALA A 261 2.24 9.70 -3.13
N LEU A 262 2.92 10.68 -2.53
CA LEU A 262 4.25 10.51 -1.94
C LEU A 262 4.24 9.48 -0.80
N HIS A 263 3.18 9.47 0.02
CA HIS A 263 3.01 8.49 1.07
C HIS A 263 2.88 7.08 0.50
N LEU A 264 1.99 6.89 -0.48
CA LEU A 264 1.76 5.60 -1.12
C LEU A 264 3.04 5.07 -1.80
N VAL A 265 3.83 5.94 -2.46
CA VAL A 265 5.16 5.60 -2.98
C VAL A 265 6.05 5.08 -1.85
N SER A 266 6.16 5.80 -0.73
CA SER A 266 7.06 5.39 0.36
C SER A 266 6.58 4.16 1.15
N ALA A 267 5.27 3.89 1.17
CA ALA A 267 4.66 2.88 2.01
C ALA A 267 4.24 1.60 1.27
N HIS A 268 4.56 1.47 -0.03
CA HIS A 268 4.08 0.35 -0.85
C HIS A 268 4.59 -1.02 -0.38
N HIS A 269 5.79 -1.08 0.23
CA HIS A 269 6.30 -2.28 0.92
C HIS A 269 6.03 -2.31 2.44
N GLY A 270 5.16 -1.44 2.95
CA GLY A 270 4.75 -1.46 4.37
C GLY A 270 5.63 -0.67 5.34
N HIS A 271 6.75 -0.10 4.87
CA HIS A 271 7.52 0.90 5.62
C HIS A 271 6.86 2.29 5.58
N ALA A 272 7.53 3.33 6.12
CA ALA A 272 7.01 4.70 6.19
C ALA A 272 5.71 4.85 7.03
N ARG A 273 5.55 3.98 8.04
CA ARG A 273 4.39 3.96 8.95
C ARG A 273 4.78 4.00 10.44
N PRO A 274 5.24 5.13 10.99
CA PRO A 274 5.50 6.41 10.32
C PRO A 274 6.96 6.57 9.86
N PHE A 275 7.84 5.61 10.12
CA PHE A 275 9.28 5.79 9.95
C PHE A 275 9.85 4.95 8.81
N ALA A 276 10.80 5.55 8.09
CA ALA A 276 11.64 4.84 7.13
C ALA A 276 12.74 4.03 7.85
N PRO A 277 13.11 2.85 7.35
CA PRO A 277 14.26 2.10 7.85
C PRO A 277 15.55 2.91 7.77
N VAL A 278 16.41 2.76 8.77
CA VAL A 278 17.72 3.41 8.78
C VAL A 278 18.64 2.72 7.77
N ALA A 279 19.11 3.50 6.80
CA ALA A 279 20.08 3.09 5.78
C ALA A 279 21.24 4.08 5.78
N LEU A 280 22.40 3.66 6.32
CA LEU A 280 23.58 4.51 6.37
C LEU A 280 24.36 4.39 5.07
N ASP A 281 24.29 5.43 4.24
CA ASP A 281 24.99 5.53 2.97
C ASP A 281 25.88 6.78 2.98
N ARG A 282 27.20 6.58 3.02
CA ARG A 282 28.18 7.68 3.10
C ARG A 282 28.64 8.19 1.73
N ASP A 283 28.43 7.39 0.70
CA ASP A 283 28.83 7.69 -0.67
C ASP A 283 27.77 7.18 -1.67
N PRO A 284 26.53 7.67 -1.58
CA PRO A 284 25.48 7.34 -2.54
C PRO A 284 25.85 7.87 -3.93
N PRO A 285 25.71 7.07 -5.00
CA PRO A 285 25.92 7.55 -6.36
C PRO A 285 24.84 8.58 -6.76
N ARG A 286 25.12 9.35 -7.81
CA ARG A 286 24.07 10.09 -8.54
C ARG A 286 23.12 9.08 -9.18
N VAL A 287 21.83 9.33 -9.08
CA VAL A 287 20.79 8.52 -9.73
C VAL A 287 20.07 9.40 -10.73
N GLU A 288 19.86 8.89 -11.94
CA GLU A 288 19.07 9.55 -12.98
C GLU A 288 18.16 8.51 -13.60
N VAL A 289 16.90 8.89 -13.78
CA VAL A 289 15.87 8.04 -14.37
C VAL A 289 15.11 8.87 -15.40
N GLU A 290 14.99 8.30 -16.59
CA GLU A 290 14.15 8.80 -17.68
C GLU A 290 13.39 7.59 -18.24
N ILE A 291 12.09 7.55 -17.99
CA ILE A 291 11.21 6.45 -18.39
C ILE A 291 9.92 7.00 -19.01
N ARG A 292 9.24 6.19 -19.82
CA ARG A 292 7.98 6.57 -20.47
C ARG A 292 6.84 5.54 -20.26
N PRO A 293 6.45 5.23 -19.02
CA PRO A 293 5.31 4.35 -18.77
C PRO A 293 4.00 5.03 -19.19
N ALA A 294 3.07 4.26 -19.79
CA ALA A 294 1.75 4.75 -20.21
C ALA A 294 1.80 6.05 -21.04
N GLY A 295 2.83 6.22 -21.87
CA GLY A 295 3.05 7.40 -22.70
C GLY A 295 3.50 8.67 -21.96
N ARG A 296 3.59 8.67 -20.62
CA ARG A 296 3.98 9.83 -19.80
C ARG A 296 5.49 9.84 -19.55
N VAL A 297 6.15 10.97 -19.77
CA VAL A 297 7.58 11.13 -19.45
C VAL A 297 7.73 11.34 -17.96
N ILE A 298 8.63 10.57 -17.35
CA ILE A 298 9.06 10.77 -15.97
C ILE A 298 10.57 10.95 -16.02
N LYS A 299 11.03 12.12 -15.57
CA LYS A 299 12.44 12.47 -15.54
C LYS A 299 12.82 13.01 -14.17
N ALA A 300 13.75 12.33 -13.52
CA ALA A 300 14.25 12.72 -12.21
C ALA A 300 15.75 12.46 -12.11
N ALA A 301 16.45 13.36 -11.41
CA ALA A 301 17.85 13.19 -11.09
C ALA A 301 18.10 13.58 -9.64
N LEU A 302 18.92 12.78 -8.95
CA LEU A 302 19.27 13.00 -7.55
C LEU A 302 20.77 12.87 -7.36
N GLU A 303 21.37 13.94 -6.87
CA GLU A 303 22.79 14.02 -6.62
C GLU A 303 23.19 13.26 -5.35
N GLY A 304 24.28 12.50 -5.41
CA GLY A 304 24.81 11.76 -4.24
C GLY A 304 24.99 12.63 -3.00
N ARG A 305 25.60 13.82 -3.17
CA ARG A 305 25.80 14.78 -2.07
C ARG A 305 24.49 15.21 -1.39
N TRP A 306 23.39 15.31 -2.15
CA TRP A 306 22.09 15.69 -1.63
C TRP A 306 21.49 14.54 -0.82
N ARG A 307 21.64 13.30 -1.30
CA ARG A 307 21.21 12.07 -0.60
C ARG A 307 21.89 11.92 0.77
N CYS A 308 23.17 12.28 0.89
CA CYS A 308 23.88 12.31 2.17
C CYS A 308 23.26 13.30 3.17
N THR A 309 22.81 14.45 2.67
CA THR A 309 22.28 15.53 3.50
C THR A 309 20.77 15.48 3.67
N HIS A 310 20.06 14.56 3.01
CA HIS A 310 18.60 14.39 3.12
C HIS A 310 18.16 12.92 3.18
N PRO A 311 18.77 12.05 4.00
CA PRO A 311 18.35 10.66 4.08
C PRO A 311 16.90 10.52 4.57
N PRO A 312 16.14 9.55 4.03
CA PRO A 312 14.70 9.38 4.29
C PRO A 312 14.39 9.02 5.76
N HIS A 313 15.34 8.39 6.46
CA HIS A 313 15.21 8.00 7.87
C HIS A 313 15.44 9.14 8.86
N ARG A 314 15.66 10.38 8.40
CA ARG A 314 15.75 11.52 9.32
C ARG A 314 14.40 11.79 9.97
N PRO A 315 14.36 12.21 11.25
CA PRO A 315 13.12 12.56 11.92
C PRO A 315 12.31 13.64 11.19
N ASN A 316 12.98 14.57 10.49
CA ASN A 316 12.38 15.67 9.76
C ASN A 316 12.34 15.46 8.24
N SER A 317 12.36 14.21 7.76
CA SER A 317 12.23 13.89 6.33
C SER A 317 10.83 14.18 5.77
N GLY A 318 9.85 14.51 6.63
CA GLY A 318 8.46 14.73 6.24
C GLY A 318 7.63 13.45 6.16
N ILE A 319 8.25 12.27 6.20
CA ILE A 319 7.54 10.97 6.11
C ILE A 319 6.59 10.79 7.29
N ALA A 320 7.05 11.05 8.51
CA ALA A 320 6.26 10.85 9.71
C ALA A 320 5.10 11.86 9.80
N GLU A 321 5.37 13.12 9.47
CA GLU A 321 4.37 14.19 9.43
C GLU A 321 3.29 13.89 8.40
N ARG A 322 3.69 13.48 7.19
CA ARG A 322 2.79 13.09 6.09
C ARG A 322 1.93 11.90 6.49
N PHE A 323 2.52 10.85 7.05
CA PHE A 323 1.77 9.68 7.54
C PHE A 323 0.68 10.10 8.53
N TRP A 324 1.04 10.85 9.59
CA TRP A 324 0.06 11.24 10.60
C TRP A 324 -0.99 12.23 10.09
N ARG A 325 -0.62 13.11 9.16
CA ARG A 325 -1.55 14.01 8.48
C ARG A 325 -2.59 13.20 7.67
N LEU A 326 -2.15 12.21 6.92
CA LEU A 326 -3.04 11.34 6.14
C LEU A 326 -3.87 10.40 7.01
N VAL A 327 -3.32 9.88 8.12
CA VAL A 327 -4.07 9.10 9.10
C VAL A 327 -5.22 9.92 9.71
N ARG A 328 -4.99 11.21 10.00
CA ARG A 328 -6.07 12.10 10.47
C ARG A 328 -7.13 12.37 9.39
N GLN A 329 -6.71 12.47 8.13
CA GLN A 329 -7.60 12.75 7.00
C GLN A 329 -8.45 11.55 6.57
N HIS A 330 -7.84 10.37 6.51
CA HIS A 330 -8.47 9.15 5.96
C HIS A 330 -8.85 8.13 7.04
N GLY A 331 -8.43 8.33 8.29
CA GLY A 331 -8.52 7.32 9.34
C GLY A 331 -7.53 6.16 9.12
N TRP A 332 -7.36 5.31 10.13
CA TRP A 332 -6.40 4.20 10.07
C TRP A 332 -6.69 3.23 8.92
N TRP A 333 -7.96 2.88 8.72
CA TRP A 333 -8.35 1.93 7.70
C TRP A 333 -8.47 2.53 6.32
N GLY A 334 -8.86 3.82 6.20
CA GLY A 334 -8.93 4.47 4.91
C GLY A 334 -7.54 4.59 4.28
N LEU A 335 -6.53 5.00 5.07
CA LEU A 335 -5.16 5.02 4.59
C LEU A 335 -4.63 3.61 4.29
N ALA A 336 -4.87 2.65 5.19
CA ALA A 336 -4.49 1.25 4.98
C ALA A 336 -5.10 0.63 3.73
N TYR A 337 -6.36 0.99 3.42
CA TYR A 337 -7.04 0.56 2.21
C TYR A 337 -6.38 1.13 0.95
N LEU A 338 -6.07 2.43 0.93
CA LEU A 338 -5.39 3.07 -0.21
C LEU A 338 -3.98 2.51 -0.42
N GLU A 339 -3.24 2.24 0.65
CA GLU A 339 -1.95 1.55 0.57
C GLU A 339 -2.09 0.13 0.01
N ALA A 340 -3.14 -0.60 0.41
CA ALA A 340 -3.41 -1.94 -0.09
C ALA A 340 -3.76 -1.94 -1.58
N VAL A 341 -4.47 -0.92 -2.09
CA VAL A 341 -4.77 -0.78 -3.53
C VAL A 341 -3.48 -0.76 -4.35
N VAL A 342 -2.52 0.11 -4.01
CA VAL A 342 -1.24 0.21 -4.73
C VAL A 342 -0.43 -1.09 -4.58
N ARG A 343 -0.35 -1.63 -3.37
CA ARG A 343 0.39 -2.88 -3.11
C ARG A 343 -0.19 -4.07 -3.88
N LEU A 344 -1.51 -4.20 -3.94
CA LEU A 344 -2.16 -5.29 -4.66
C LEU A 344 -2.06 -5.11 -6.18
N ALA A 345 -2.04 -3.87 -6.68
CA ALA A 345 -1.84 -3.61 -8.10
C ALA A 345 -0.45 -4.10 -8.54
N ASP A 346 0.60 -3.73 -7.78
CA ASP A 346 1.96 -4.21 -8.01
C ASP A 346 2.06 -5.74 -7.90
N GLN A 347 1.52 -6.33 -6.84
CA GLN A 347 1.56 -7.78 -6.64
C GLN A 347 0.84 -8.55 -7.77
N LEU A 348 -0.30 -8.04 -8.25
CA LEU A 348 -1.06 -8.68 -9.33
C LEU A 348 -0.34 -8.56 -10.68
N ALA A 349 0.19 -7.38 -11.01
CA ALA A 349 1.01 -7.18 -12.20
C ALA A 349 2.22 -8.12 -12.18
N SER A 350 2.90 -8.17 -11.04
CA SER A 350 4.02 -9.06 -10.79
C SER A 350 3.70 -10.54 -10.97
N ALA A 351 2.54 -10.98 -10.47
CA ALA A 351 2.09 -12.36 -10.62
C ALA A 351 1.76 -12.70 -12.07
N ARG A 352 1.08 -11.79 -12.79
CA ARG A 352 0.71 -11.95 -14.21
C ARG A 352 1.93 -11.97 -15.14
N GLU A 353 2.95 -11.16 -14.85
CA GLU A 353 4.26 -11.22 -15.52
C GLU A 353 4.92 -12.59 -15.32
N SER A 354 4.89 -13.09 -14.08
CA SER A 354 5.51 -14.38 -13.74
C SER A 354 4.79 -15.57 -14.36
N SER A 355 3.50 -15.47 -14.65
CA SER A 355 2.70 -16.50 -15.29
C SER A 355 2.63 -16.36 -16.82
N CYS A 356 3.42 -15.49 -17.45
CA CYS A 356 3.36 -15.16 -18.88
C CYS A 356 1.95 -14.71 -19.37
N ALA A 357 1.09 -14.23 -18.46
CA ALA A 357 -0.27 -13.79 -18.79
C ALA A 357 -0.30 -12.34 -19.31
N TYR A 358 0.83 -11.64 -19.25
CA TYR A 358 1.01 -10.30 -19.80
C TYR A 358 2.04 -10.35 -20.94
N SER A 359 1.60 -10.06 -22.16
CA SER A 359 2.49 -9.81 -23.29
C SER A 359 2.10 -8.49 -23.95
N ARG A 360 3.07 -7.62 -24.19
CA ARG A 360 2.87 -6.30 -24.81
C ARG A 360 2.34 -6.38 -26.26
N SER A 361 2.21 -7.59 -26.82
CA SER A 361 1.88 -7.83 -28.23
C SER A 361 0.39 -7.80 -28.59
N ALA A 362 -0.54 -7.58 -27.66
CA ALA A 362 -1.98 -7.58 -27.98
C ALA A 362 -2.56 -6.21 -28.42
N GLY A 363 -1.81 -5.11 -28.30
CA GLY A 363 -2.35 -3.74 -28.50
C GLY A 363 -1.97 -3.02 -29.81
N ALA A 364 -1.10 -3.60 -30.64
CA ALA A 364 -0.52 -2.89 -31.80
C ALA A 364 -0.83 -3.52 -33.17
N ALA A 365 -1.76 -4.47 -33.25
CA ALA A 365 -2.13 -5.14 -34.51
C ALA A 365 -3.64 -5.02 -34.78
N SER A 366 -4.17 -3.80 -34.87
CA SER A 366 -5.50 -3.57 -35.44
C SER A 366 -5.66 -2.15 -35.99
N SER A 367 -4.75 -1.73 -36.86
CA SER A 367 -4.99 -0.64 -37.81
C SER A 367 -3.82 -0.62 -38.80
N GLU A 368 -4.14 -0.64 -40.10
CA GLU A 368 -3.26 -0.68 -41.28
C GLU A 368 -3.10 -2.07 -41.90
N ASP A 369 -4.09 -2.49 -42.69
CA ASP A 369 -3.87 -2.74 -44.12
C ASP A 369 -5.24 -2.88 -44.82
N ASP A 370 -5.89 -1.74 -45.10
CA ASP A 370 -7.02 -1.68 -46.04
C ASP A 370 -6.57 -0.84 -47.23
N GLY A 371 -6.21 -1.56 -48.29
CA GLY A 371 -6.19 -1.04 -49.65
C GLY A 371 -4.81 -0.91 -50.27
N VAL A 372 -4.39 -1.94 -51.02
CA VAL A 372 -4.18 -1.86 -52.48
C VAL A 372 -4.26 -3.29 -53.05
N GLN A 373 -5.19 -3.58 -53.96
CA GLN A 373 -4.87 -4.10 -55.31
C GLN A 373 -6.12 -4.41 -56.16
N SER A 374 -6.09 -3.80 -57.36
CA SER A 374 -6.75 -4.10 -58.64
C SER A 374 -8.26 -4.04 -58.75
#